data_AF-A0A4R4Y1F3-F1
#
_entry.id   AF-A0A4R4Y1F3-F1
#
_cell.length_a   1.000
_cell.length_b   1.000
_cell.length_c   1.000
_cell.angle_alpha   90.00
_cell.angle_beta   90.00
_cell.angle_gamma   90.00
#
_symmetry.space_group_name_H-M   'P 1'
#
loop_
_entity.id
_entity.type
_entity.pdbx_description
1 polymer ?
#
loop_
_entity_poly.entity_id
_entity_poly.type
_entity_poly.pdbx_seq_one_letter_code
_entity_poly.pdbx_strand_id
1 'polypeptide(L)'
;MTDDEAAPVRQVGAVWCADHDRWECVKNRRAKRGGGRCHQPAIPGLDRCYHHAGFSAEVAKAQGEAMDAWTAAYHEVAVTPQQAIIGMLNMSWFRANFYAGLLEEQALRAQSDREENGEPYVKGAPPVGEGAGLIGHTYSADKEYGIFASGEAIRGLVQLEAQERDRVVKYAKVAHEMGIAERQIQLAEQQGAMLAGAVRKILDGLNLTPDQQQLVPQLVPSVLRALASGHNAA
;
A
#
# COMPACT_ATOMS: atom_id res chain seq x y z
N MET A 1 32.31 14.02 -12.64
CA MET A 1 31.12 14.74 -12.17
C MET A 1 30.10 14.69 -13.29
N THR A 2 29.25 13.69 -13.26
CA THR A 2 27.96 13.70 -13.93
C THR A 2 27.03 13.16 -12.87
N ASP A 3 26.26 14.06 -12.29
CA ASP A 3 25.30 13.77 -11.24
C ASP A 3 24.34 12.69 -11.75
N ASP A 4 24.31 11.54 -11.06
CA ASP A 4 23.27 10.53 -11.18
C ASP A 4 21.97 11.20 -10.69
N GLU A 5 21.29 11.86 -11.62
CA GLU A 5 20.05 12.58 -11.35
C GLU A 5 18.96 11.52 -11.06
N ALA A 6 18.69 11.33 -9.77
CA ALA A 6 17.62 10.48 -9.29
C ALA A 6 16.35 10.79 -10.10
N ALA A 7 15.78 9.75 -10.74
CA ALA A 7 14.57 9.89 -11.55
C ALA A 7 13.54 10.76 -10.81
N PRO A 8 13.10 11.89 -11.39
CA PRO A 8 12.35 12.89 -10.66
C PRO A 8 11.08 12.27 -10.12
N VAL A 9 10.83 12.49 -8.82
CA VAL A 9 9.66 11.98 -8.09
C VAL A 9 8.42 12.13 -8.97
N ARG A 10 7.78 11.01 -9.32
CA ARG A 10 6.60 10.97 -10.18
C ARG A 10 5.56 11.97 -9.65
N GLN A 11 5.36 13.08 -10.36
CA GLN A 11 4.28 14.01 -10.07
C GLN A 11 2.96 13.31 -10.39
N VAL A 12 2.09 13.21 -9.39
CA VAL A 12 0.83 12.48 -9.50
C VAL A 12 -0.01 13.05 -10.65
N GLY A 13 -0.24 12.24 -11.68
CA GLY A 13 -1.09 12.57 -12.82
C GLY A 13 -0.45 13.41 -13.92
N ALA A 14 0.78 13.90 -13.77
CA ALA A 14 1.51 14.60 -14.85
C ALA A 14 2.12 13.60 -15.86
N VAL A 15 2.48 14.08 -17.05
CA VAL A 15 3.11 13.25 -18.10
C VAL A 15 4.57 13.64 -18.27
N TRP A 16 5.47 12.67 -18.19
CA TRP A 16 6.89 12.89 -18.47
C TRP A 16 7.12 13.17 -19.95
N CYS A 17 7.87 14.21 -20.28
CA CYS A 17 8.30 14.53 -21.64
C CYS A 17 9.81 14.35 -21.76
N ALA A 18 10.23 13.38 -22.57
CA ALA A 18 11.64 13.10 -22.80
C ALA A 18 12.37 14.25 -23.53
N ASP A 19 11.69 14.98 -24.41
CA ASP A 19 12.29 16.09 -25.17
C ASP A 19 12.69 17.27 -24.27
N HIS A 20 12.01 17.41 -23.14
CA HIS A 20 12.13 18.55 -22.24
C HIS A 20 12.65 18.18 -20.84
N ASP A 21 12.87 16.88 -20.62
CA ASP A 21 13.35 16.31 -19.37
C ASP A 21 12.58 16.79 -18.13
N ARG A 22 11.25 16.86 -18.24
CA ARG A 22 10.37 17.34 -17.16
C ARG A 22 8.97 16.76 -17.20
N TRP A 23 8.27 16.88 -16.07
CA TRP A 23 6.84 16.59 -15.94
C TRP A 23 6.00 17.74 -16.52
N GLU A 24 5.12 17.41 -17.48
CA GLU A 24 4.29 18.35 -18.21
C GLU A 24 2.79 18.18 -17.91
N CYS A 25 2.06 19.26 -18.13
CA CYS A 25 0.61 19.31 -18.00
C CYS A 25 -0.09 18.35 -18.97
N VAL A 26 -1.08 17.59 -18.47
CA VAL A 26 -1.83 16.64 -19.31
C VAL A 26 -2.95 17.27 -20.13
N LYS A 27 -3.31 18.52 -19.85
CA LYS A 27 -4.42 19.21 -20.52
C LYS A 27 -4.01 19.65 -21.92
N ASN A 28 -5.00 19.80 -22.80
CA ASN A 28 -4.78 20.32 -24.14
C ASN A 28 -4.70 21.84 -24.14
N ARG A 29 -3.83 22.39 -24.99
CA ARG A 29 -3.83 23.82 -25.32
C ARG A 29 -5.14 24.17 -26.01
N ARG A 30 -5.61 25.40 -25.81
CA ARG A 30 -6.80 25.91 -26.51
C ARG A 30 -6.61 25.80 -28.03
N ALA A 31 -7.65 25.34 -28.75
CA ALA A 31 -7.61 25.14 -30.20
C ALA A 31 -7.09 26.37 -30.98
N LYS A 32 -7.49 27.57 -30.54
CA LYS A 32 -7.03 28.85 -31.12
C LYS A 32 -5.51 29.14 -31.00
N ARG A 33 -4.77 28.33 -30.24
CA ARG A 33 -3.31 28.40 -30.08
C ARG A 33 -2.62 27.15 -30.66
N GLY A 34 -3.18 26.58 -31.72
CA GLY A 34 -2.63 25.43 -32.43
C GLY A 34 -3.04 24.06 -31.87
N GLY A 35 -3.88 24.01 -30.84
CA GLY A 35 -4.35 22.76 -30.24
C GLY A 35 -3.22 21.85 -29.72
N GLY A 36 -3.56 20.58 -29.50
CA GLY A 36 -2.62 19.57 -28.98
C GLY A 36 -2.33 19.69 -27.49
N ARG A 37 -1.42 18.82 -26.99
CA ARG A 37 -1.07 18.73 -25.57
C ARG A 37 -0.31 19.97 -25.07
N CYS A 38 -0.52 20.33 -23.81
CA CYS A 38 0.23 21.40 -23.17
C CYS A 38 1.61 20.91 -22.75
N HIS A 39 2.66 21.58 -23.21
CA HIS A 39 4.06 21.28 -22.83
C HIS A 39 4.58 22.15 -21.67
N GLN A 40 3.67 22.87 -21.00
CA GLN A 40 4.06 23.66 -19.83
C GLN A 40 4.37 22.74 -18.65
N PRO A 41 5.35 23.10 -17.80
CA PRO A 41 5.64 22.36 -16.58
C PRO A 41 4.38 22.19 -15.74
N ALA A 42 4.14 20.97 -15.27
CA ALA A 42 3.10 20.73 -14.28
C ALA A 42 3.50 21.35 -12.93
N ILE A 43 2.51 21.83 -12.18
CA ILE A 43 2.74 22.28 -10.80
C ILE A 43 3.05 21.03 -9.97
N PRO A 44 4.10 21.04 -9.12
CA PRO A 44 4.37 19.93 -8.19
C PRO A 44 3.11 19.48 -7.45
N GLY A 45 2.89 18.16 -7.39
CA GLY A 45 1.69 17.56 -6.79
C GLY A 45 0.41 17.56 -7.67
N LEU A 46 0.43 18.11 -8.90
CA LEU A 46 -0.73 18.18 -9.80
C LEU A 46 -0.46 17.68 -11.22
N ASP A 47 -1.54 17.37 -11.96
CA ASP A 47 -1.53 16.98 -13.38
C ASP A 47 -1.50 18.17 -14.37
N ARG A 48 -1.43 19.41 -13.85
CA ARG A 48 -1.71 20.62 -14.63
C ARG A 48 -0.78 21.79 -14.30
N CYS A 49 -0.55 22.63 -15.30
CA CYS A 49 0.24 23.85 -15.17
C CYS A 49 -0.63 25.01 -14.61
N TYR A 50 0.03 26.11 -14.22
CA TYR A 50 -0.63 27.32 -13.71
C TYR A 50 -1.68 27.92 -14.67
N HIS A 51 -1.52 27.76 -15.98
CA HIS A 51 -2.51 28.20 -16.98
C HIS A 51 -3.75 27.31 -17.07
N HIS A 52 -3.64 26.05 -16.62
CA HIS A 52 -4.71 25.06 -16.66
C HIS A 52 -5.24 24.67 -15.28
N ALA A 53 -4.71 25.29 -14.21
CA ALA A 53 -5.13 25.05 -12.85
C ALA A 53 -6.55 25.56 -12.56
N GLY A 54 -7.02 26.57 -13.28
CA GLY A 54 -8.35 27.18 -13.09
C GLY A 54 -8.45 28.17 -11.93
N PHE A 55 -7.36 28.35 -11.16
CA PHE A 55 -7.24 29.26 -10.02
C PHE A 55 -5.91 30.02 -10.08
N SER A 56 -5.65 30.88 -9.09
CA SER A 56 -4.36 31.58 -9.00
C SER A 56 -3.20 30.59 -8.81
N ALA A 57 -2.01 30.98 -9.27
CA ALA A 57 -0.81 30.15 -9.15
C ALA A 57 -0.48 29.79 -7.69
N GLU A 58 -0.74 30.71 -6.76
CA GLU A 58 -0.54 30.50 -5.33
C GLU A 58 -1.48 29.42 -4.78
N VAL A 59 -2.78 29.49 -5.10
CA VAL A 59 -3.76 28.47 -4.70
C VAL A 59 -3.43 27.11 -5.32
N ALA A 60 -3.00 27.10 -6.58
CA ALA A 60 -2.64 25.88 -7.25
C ALA A 60 -1.36 25.25 -6.65
N LYS A 61 -0.37 26.07 -6.27
CA LYS A 61 0.84 25.59 -5.57
C LYS A 61 0.49 25.03 -4.19
N ALA A 62 -0.34 25.72 -3.42
CA ALA A 62 -0.83 25.23 -2.13
C ALA A 62 -1.63 23.93 -2.28
N GLN A 63 -2.42 23.77 -3.35
CA GLN A 63 -3.12 22.53 -3.64
C GLN A 63 -2.15 21.38 -3.94
N GLY A 64 -1.09 21.65 -4.70
CA GLY A 64 -0.03 20.68 -4.98
C GLY A 64 0.71 20.25 -3.72
N GLU A 65 1.12 21.23 -2.90
CA GLU A 65 1.76 21.00 -1.61
C GLU A 65 0.87 20.19 -0.66
N ALA A 66 -0.45 20.46 -0.63
CA ALA A 66 -1.41 19.68 0.17
C ALA A 66 -1.63 18.25 -0.33
N MET A 67 -1.44 17.98 -1.63
CA MET A 67 -1.51 16.63 -2.18
C MET A 67 -0.26 15.81 -1.83
N ASP A 68 0.90 16.47 -1.78
CA ASP A 68 2.17 15.86 -1.34
C ASP A 68 2.24 15.70 0.19
N ALA A 69 1.60 16.60 0.94
CA ALA A 69 1.52 16.56 2.40
C ALA A 69 0.27 15.79 2.88
N TRP A 70 0.29 14.46 2.77
CA TRP A 70 -0.64 13.64 3.56
C TRP A 70 -0.16 13.56 5.00
N THR A 71 -0.71 14.40 5.88
CA THR A 71 -0.58 14.26 7.34
C THR A 71 -1.87 13.68 7.90
N ALA A 72 -1.82 12.42 8.33
CA ALA A 72 -3.00 11.70 8.79
C ALA A 72 -3.39 11.98 10.26
N ALA A 73 -2.55 12.65 11.07
CA ALA A 73 -2.88 12.99 12.45
C ALA A 73 -2.01 14.14 13.01
N TYR A 74 -2.56 14.84 14.01
CA TYR A 74 -1.86 15.81 14.85
C TYR A 74 -0.56 15.18 15.41
N HIS A 75 0.58 15.83 15.15
CA HIS A 75 1.93 15.57 15.70
C HIS A 75 2.86 14.55 15.00
N GLU A 76 2.55 14.03 13.80
CA GLU A 76 3.47 13.09 13.10
C GLU A 76 3.95 13.50 11.70
N VAL A 77 5.08 12.86 11.34
CA VAL A 77 5.90 13.01 10.14
C VAL A 77 5.04 12.94 8.87
N ALA A 78 5.26 13.88 7.95
CA ALA A 78 4.65 13.85 6.63
C ALA A 78 4.91 12.49 5.96
N VAL A 79 3.85 11.75 5.62
CA VAL A 79 3.96 10.49 4.90
C VAL A 79 3.66 10.71 3.43
N THR A 80 4.45 10.08 2.57
CA THR A 80 4.17 10.06 1.13
C THR A 80 2.90 9.24 0.86
N PRO A 81 2.17 9.50 -0.23
CA PRO A 81 1.01 8.69 -0.62
C PRO A 81 1.33 7.18 -0.69
N GLN A 82 2.53 6.82 -1.14
CA GLN A 82 3.01 5.43 -1.20
C GLN A 82 3.10 4.81 0.20
N GLN A 83 3.70 5.55 1.16
CA GLN A 83 3.80 5.10 2.54
C GLN A 83 2.43 4.94 3.20
N ALA A 84 1.51 5.87 2.94
CA ALA A 84 0.13 5.78 3.43
C ALA A 84 -0.58 4.52 2.89
N ILE A 85 -0.48 4.24 1.59
CA ILE A 85 -1.10 3.06 0.98
C ILE A 85 -0.51 1.75 1.52
N ILE A 86 0.81 1.65 1.67
CA ILE A 86 1.45 0.47 2.27
C ILE A 86 1.00 0.30 3.73
N GLY A 87 0.96 1.38 4.51
CA GLY A 87 0.51 1.35 5.89
C GLY A 87 -0.93 0.85 6.01
N MET A 88 -1.83 1.37 5.17
CA MET A 88 -3.23 0.94 5.10
C MET A 88 -3.38 -0.51 4.64
N LEU A 89 -2.61 -0.94 3.63
CA LEU A 89 -2.59 -2.32 3.17
C LEU A 89 -2.17 -3.28 4.29
N ASN A 90 -1.07 -2.98 5.00
CA ASN A 90 -0.58 -3.80 6.10
C ASN A 90 -1.60 -3.88 7.24
N MET A 91 -2.22 -2.74 7.59
CA MET A 91 -3.24 -2.69 8.64
C MET A 91 -4.48 -3.49 8.25
N SER A 92 -4.99 -3.34 7.02
CA SER A 92 -6.13 -4.11 6.54
C SER A 92 -5.82 -5.61 6.43
N TRP A 93 -4.61 -5.98 5.98
CA TRP A 93 -4.16 -7.37 5.95
C TRP A 93 -4.14 -7.99 7.35
N PHE A 94 -3.55 -7.28 8.31
CA PHE A 94 -3.54 -7.72 9.71
C PHE A 94 -4.97 -7.93 10.23
N ARG A 95 -5.86 -6.94 10.04
CA ARG A 95 -7.25 -7.02 10.50
C ARG A 95 -8.03 -8.16 9.84
N ALA A 96 -7.86 -8.37 8.53
CA ALA A 96 -8.50 -9.48 7.82
C ALA A 96 -8.10 -10.83 8.43
N ASN A 97 -6.80 -11.06 8.68
CA ASN A 97 -6.33 -12.30 9.29
C ASN A 97 -6.79 -12.44 10.75
N PHE A 98 -6.76 -11.34 11.51
CA PHE A 98 -7.24 -11.34 12.89
C PHE A 98 -8.74 -11.67 12.98
N TYR A 99 -9.57 -11.05 12.15
CA TYR A 99 -11.00 -11.35 12.10
C TYR A 99 -11.29 -12.76 11.59
N ALA A 100 -10.51 -13.26 10.62
CA ALA A 100 -10.64 -14.64 10.16
C ALA A 100 -10.39 -15.65 11.29
N GLY A 101 -9.36 -15.43 12.12
CA GLY A 101 -9.09 -16.28 13.29
C GLY A 101 -10.20 -16.24 14.34
N LEU A 102 -10.76 -15.06 14.60
CA LEU A 102 -11.92 -14.93 15.50
C LEU A 102 -13.18 -15.62 14.93
N LEU A 103 -13.38 -15.59 13.62
CA LEU A 103 -14.50 -16.28 12.97
C LEU A 103 -14.34 -17.80 13.04
N GLU A 104 -13.13 -18.31 12.84
CA GLU A 104 -12.81 -19.73 12.99
C GLU A 104 -13.10 -20.18 14.42
N GLU A 105 -12.62 -19.44 15.42
CA GLU A 105 -12.91 -19.72 16.84
C GLU A 105 -14.41 -19.68 17.13
N GLN A 106 -15.14 -18.70 16.59
CA GLN A 106 -16.58 -18.56 16.79
C GLN A 106 -17.37 -19.70 16.14
N ALA A 107 -16.97 -20.14 14.94
CA ALA A 107 -17.57 -21.27 14.25
C ALA A 107 -17.32 -22.58 15.01
N LEU A 108 -16.08 -22.81 15.45
CA LEU A 108 -15.72 -23.98 16.25
C LEU A 108 -16.48 -24.03 17.57
N ARG A 109 -16.56 -22.92 18.30
CA ARG A 109 -17.34 -22.82 19.54
C ARG A 109 -18.81 -23.14 19.29
N ALA A 110 -19.41 -22.55 18.27
CA ALA A 110 -20.81 -22.80 17.94
C ALA A 110 -21.06 -24.26 17.53
N GLN A 111 -20.09 -24.91 16.87
CA GLN A 111 -20.15 -26.33 16.57
C GLN A 111 -20.06 -27.18 17.84
N SER A 112 -19.09 -26.93 18.71
CA SER A 112 -18.93 -27.66 19.97
C SER A 112 -20.16 -27.49 20.88
N ASP A 113 -20.66 -26.27 21.02
CA ASP A 113 -21.87 -25.98 21.80
C ASP A 113 -23.07 -26.77 21.27
N ARG A 114 -23.18 -26.92 19.94
CA ARG A 114 -24.24 -27.70 19.29
C ARG A 114 -24.07 -29.20 19.52
N GLU A 115 -22.85 -29.71 19.47
CA GLU A 115 -22.55 -31.12 19.75
C GLU A 115 -22.85 -31.48 21.21
N GLU A 116 -22.56 -30.57 22.15
CA GLU A 116 -22.80 -30.78 23.59
C GLU A 116 -24.25 -30.52 24.00
N ASN A 117 -24.87 -29.44 23.52
CA ASN A 117 -26.16 -28.94 24.01
C ASN A 117 -27.31 -29.06 23.00
N GLY A 118 -27.05 -29.53 21.78
CA GLY A 118 -28.00 -29.54 20.68
C GLY A 118 -28.17 -28.18 19.99
N GLU A 119 -29.13 -28.08 19.07
CA GLU A 119 -29.42 -26.81 18.38
C GLU A 119 -29.75 -25.69 19.40
N PRO A 120 -29.10 -24.50 19.33
CA PRO A 120 -29.38 -23.40 20.23
C PRO A 120 -30.85 -22.97 20.09
N TYR A 121 -31.67 -23.40 21.05
CA TYR A 121 -33.11 -23.25 20.99
C TYR A 121 -33.53 -21.86 21.46
N VAL A 122 -33.58 -20.89 20.54
CA VAL A 122 -34.35 -19.65 20.76
C VAL A 122 -35.79 -19.94 20.31
N LYS A 123 -36.74 -19.90 21.24
CA LYS A 123 -38.16 -20.16 20.97
C LYS A 123 -38.64 -19.30 19.78
N GLY A 124 -38.92 -19.94 18.64
CA GLY A 124 -39.42 -19.28 17.42
C GLY A 124 -38.37 -18.86 16.38
N ALA A 125 -37.08 -19.17 16.57
CA ALA A 125 -36.05 -18.98 15.56
C ALA A 125 -35.73 -20.30 14.83
N PRO A 126 -35.68 -20.33 13.48
CA PRO A 126 -35.25 -21.52 12.76
C PRO A 126 -33.75 -21.78 13.00
N PRO A 127 -33.29 -23.04 13.00
CA PRO A 127 -31.88 -23.35 13.19
C PRO A 127 -31.05 -22.81 12.02
N VAL A 128 -29.91 -22.19 12.32
CA VAL A 128 -28.89 -21.79 11.32
C VAL A 128 -28.05 -22.97 10.81
N GLY A 129 -28.23 -24.16 11.38
CA GLY A 129 -27.52 -25.38 11.00
C GLY A 129 -26.01 -25.25 11.12
N GLU A 130 -25.27 -25.73 10.11
CA GLU A 130 -23.80 -25.68 10.05
C GLU A 130 -23.24 -24.24 10.04
N GLY A 131 -24.06 -23.22 9.76
CA GLY A 131 -23.68 -21.81 9.80
C GLY A 131 -23.73 -21.16 11.18
N ALA A 132 -23.98 -21.96 12.24
CA ALA A 132 -23.99 -21.50 13.62
C ALA A 132 -22.68 -20.75 13.95
N GLY A 133 -22.81 -19.55 14.50
CA GLY A 133 -21.67 -18.67 14.78
C GLY A 133 -21.31 -17.70 13.66
N LEU A 134 -21.69 -17.95 12.40
CA LEU A 134 -21.43 -17.03 11.28
C LEU A 134 -22.69 -16.26 10.86
N ILE A 135 -23.84 -16.94 10.91
CA ILE A 135 -25.15 -16.42 10.54
C ILE A 135 -25.96 -16.12 11.82
N GLY A 136 -26.75 -15.06 11.78
CA GLY A 136 -27.71 -14.69 12.81
C GLY A 136 -29.10 -14.49 12.23
N HIS A 137 -30.04 -14.01 13.04
CA HIS A 137 -31.40 -13.70 12.60
C HIS A 137 -31.74 -12.23 12.82
N THR A 138 -32.59 -11.71 11.97
CA THR A 138 -33.40 -10.53 12.29
C THR A 138 -34.66 -10.97 13.03
N TYR A 139 -35.17 -10.13 13.92
CA TYR A 139 -36.37 -10.41 14.69
C TYR A 139 -37.44 -9.37 14.43
N SER A 140 -38.68 -9.82 14.36
CA SER A 140 -39.88 -8.98 14.32
C SER A 140 -40.78 -9.34 15.50
N ALA A 141 -41.71 -8.45 15.83
CA ALA A 141 -42.65 -8.66 16.91
C ALA A 141 -44.09 -8.44 16.42
N ASP A 142 -44.96 -9.38 16.73
CA ASP A 142 -46.39 -9.29 16.50
C ASP A 142 -47.18 -9.58 17.78
N LYS A 143 -48.40 -9.03 17.89
CA LYS A 143 -49.25 -9.21 19.09
C LYS A 143 -49.76 -10.64 19.25
N GLU A 144 -49.95 -11.37 18.16
CA GLU A 144 -50.50 -12.73 18.16
C GLU A 144 -49.40 -13.79 18.32
N TYR A 145 -48.23 -13.56 17.71
CA TYR A 145 -47.13 -14.54 17.68
C TYR A 145 -45.93 -14.19 18.58
N GLY A 146 -45.91 -13.01 19.20
CA GLY A 146 -44.79 -12.55 20.01
C GLY A 146 -43.56 -12.17 19.17
N ILE A 147 -42.36 -12.33 19.73
CA ILE A 147 -41.09 -12.10 19.01
C ILE A 147 -40.74 -13.36 18.22
N PHE A 148 -40.53 -13.23 16.91
CA PHE A 148 -40.17 -14.33 16.03
C PHE A 148 -39.04 -13.93 15.08
N ALA A 149 -38.27 -14.90 14.60
CA ALA A 149 -37.25 -14.65 13.58
C ALA A 149 -37.91 -14.28 12.25
N SER A 150 -37.58 -13.11 11.72
CA SER A 150 -38.13 -12.58 10.46
C SER A 150 -37.23 -12.80 9.24
N GLY A 151 -35.99 -13.24 9.45
CA GLY A 151 -35.05 -13.53 8.37
C GLY A 151 -33.63 -13.79 8.88
N GLU A 152 -32.71 -14.04 7.98
CA GLU A 152 -31.28 -14.23 8.27
C GLU A 152 -30.50 -12.91 8.21
N ALA A 153 -29.42 -12.82 8.98
CA ALA A 153 -28.52 -11.68 9.01
C ALA A 153 -27.06 -12.13 9.08
N ILE A 154 -26.19 -11.45 8.36
CA ILE A 154 -24.74 -11.60 8.50
C ILE A 154 -24.32 -11.06 9.86
N ARG A 155 -23.56 -11.82 10.64
CA ARG A 155 -23.02 -11.32 11.90
C ARG A 155 -21.95 -10.26 11.66
N GLY A 156 -21.86 -9.30 12.58
CA GLY A 156 -20.97 -8.14 12.42
C GLY A 156 -19.50 -8.49 12.16
N LEU A 157 -18.98 -9.55 12.80
CA LEU A 157 -17.60 -9.99 12.58
C LEU A 157 -17.37 -10.51 11.15
N VAL A 158 -18.33 -11.28 10.60
CA VAL A 158 -18.27 -11.75 9.20
C VAL A 158 -18.26 -10.57 8.24
N GLN A 159 -19.10 -9.57 8.52
CA GLN A 159 -19.15 -8.36 7.71
C GLN A 159 -17.84 -7.55 7.77
N LEU A 160 -17.24 -7.40 8.95
CA LEU A 160 -15.96 -6.71 9.13
C LEU A 160 -14.82 -7.43 8.41
N GLU A 161 -14.77 -8.76 8.51
CA GLU A 161 -13.78 -9.58 7.83
C GLU A 161 -13.86 -9.42 6.31
N ALA A 162 -15.06 -9.55 5.74
CA ALA A 162 -15.30 -9.38 4.31
C ALA A 162 -14.91 -7.98 3.83
N GLN A 163 -15.27 -6.93 4.60
CA GLN A 163 -14.88 -5.56 4.28
C GLN A 163 -13.36 -5.35 4.30
N GLU A 164 -12.63 -5.97 5.23
CA GLU A 164 -11.17 -5.87 5.25
C GLU A 164 -10.53 -6.64 4.09
N ARG A 165 -11.07 -7.79 3.65
CA ARG A 165 -10.62 -8.46 2.43
C ARG A 165 -10.77 -7.59 1.19
N ASP A 166 -11.92 -6.92 1.04
CA ASP A 166 -12.14 -5.98 -0.07
C ASP A 166 -11.15 -4.81 -0.03
N ARG A 167 -10.87 -4.28 1.17
CA ARG A 167 -9.86 -3.22 1.37
C ARG A 167 -8.46 -3.69 1.01
N VAL A 168 -8.07 -4.91 1.39
CA VAL A 168 -6.77 -5.50 1.01
C VAL A 168 -6.63 -5.51 -0.50
N VAL A 169 -7.61 -6.05 -1.23
CA VAL A 169 -7.55 -6.11 -2.70
C VAL A 169 -7.48 -4.71 -3.31
N LYS A 170 -8.27 -3.77 -2.78
CA LYS A 170 -8.28 -2.38 -3.25
C LYS A 170 -6.93 -1.69 -3.03
N TYR A 171 -6.35 -1.79 -1.84
CA TYR A 171 -5.06 -1.16 -1.55
C TYR A 171 -3.91 -1.84 -2.29
N ALA A 172 -3.95 -3.17 -2.46
CA ALA A 172 -2.97 -3.90 -3.26
C ALA A 172 -2.99 -3.45 -4.73
N LYS A 173 -4.18 -3.28 -5.31
CA LYS A 173 -4.33 -2.73 -6.67
C LYS A 173 -3.76 -1.32 -6.78
N VAL A 174 -4.09 -0.43 -5.85
CA VAL A 174 -3.56 0.95 -5.84
C VAL A 174 -2.04 0.93 -5.69
N ALA A 175 -1.49 0.10 -4.79
CA ALA A 175 -0.05 -0.05 -4.61
C ALA A 175 0.65 -0.50 -5.90
N HIS A 176 0.05 -1.43 -6.64
CA HIS A 176 0.54 -1.88 -7.94
C HIS A 176 0.49 -0.75 -9.00
N GLU A 177 -0.63 -0.03 -9.12
CA GLU A 177 -0.76 1.10 -10.06
C GLU A 177 0.22 2.25 -9.76
N MET A 178 0.57 2.42 -8.47
CA MET A 178 1.57 3.38 -8.03
C MET A 178 3.02 2.95 -8.33
N GLY A 179 3.25 1.69 -8.74
CA GLY A 179 4.58 1.16 -9.06
C GLY A 179 5.48 1.04 -7.83
N ILE A 180 4.89 0.71 -6.67
CA ILE A 180 5.61 0.69 -5.38
C ILE A 180 6.70 -0.39 -5.39
N ALA A 181 6.39 -1.58 -5.89
CA ALA A 181 7.34 -2.71 -5.89
C ALA A 181 8.54 -2.42 -6.80
N GLU A 182 8.29 -1.90 -7.99
CA GLU A 182 9.31 -1.51 -8.96
C GLU A 182 10.22 -0.43 -8.38
N ARG A 183 9.65 0.57 -7.70
CA ARG A 183 10.43 1.62 -7.04
C ARG A 183 11.30 1.07 -5.91
N GLN A 184 10.80 0.10 -5.12
CA GLN A 184 11.62 -0.51 -4.08
C GLN A 184 12.77 -1.34 -4.66
N ILE A 185 12.55 -2.05 -5.75
CA ILE A 185 13.62 -2.76 -6.48
C ILE A 185 14.66 -1.75 -6.98
N GLN A 186 14.23 -0.68 -7.65
CA GLN A 186 15.15 0.36 -8.16
C GLN A 186 15.97 1.00 -7.05
N LEU A 187 15.36 1.32 -5.90
CA LEU A 187 16.07 1.86 -4.74
C LEU A 187 17.07 0.86 -4.17
N ALA A 188 16.70 -0.43 -4.07
CA ALA A 188 17.60 -1.47 -3.60
C ALA A 188 18.79 -1.67 -4.57
N GLU A 189 18.55 -1.64 -5.88
CA GLU A 189 19.59 -1.72 -6.91
C GLU A 189 20.56 -0.53 -6.84
N GLN A 190 20.03 0.70 -6.71
CA GLN A 190 20.84 1.92 -6.54
C GLN A 190 21.68 1.85 -5.27
N GLN A 191 21.11 1.42 -4.15
CA GLN A 191 21.84 1.23 -2.90
C GLN A 191 22.94 0.17 -3.05
N GLY A 192 22.64 -0.95 -3.71
CA GLY A 192 23.63 -1.98 -4.03
C GLY A 192 24.78 -1.45 -4.89
N ALA A 193 24.48 -0.64 -5.91
CA ALA A 193 25.48 -0.01 -6.77
C ALA A 193 26.37 0.97 -5.98
N MET A 194 25.77 1.82 -5.13
CA MET A 194 26.50 2.75 -4.26
C MET A 194 27.42 2.01 -3.28
N LEU A 195 26.92 0.96 -2.62
CA LEU A 195 27.71 0.13 -1.72
C LEU A 195 28.88 -0.53 -2.45
N ALA A 196 28.64 -1.12 -3.63
CA ALA A 196 29.69 -1.74 -4.43
C ALA A 196 30.75 -0.72 -4.87
N GLY A 197 30.35 0.51 -5.23
CA GLY A 197 31.26 1.60 -5.54
C GLY A 197 32.10 2.04 -4.35
N ALA A 198 31.51 2.13 -3.16
CA ALA A 198 32.22 2.44 -1.93
C ALA A 198 33.25 1.36 -1.57
N VAL A 199 32.88 0.08 -1.67
CA VAL A 199 33.80 -1.05 -1.44
C VAL A 199 34.97 -1.00 -2.43
N ARG A 200 34.72 -0.76 -3.73
CA ARG A 200 35.81 -0.62 -4.72
C ARG A 200 36.77 0.52 -4.35
N LYS A 201 36.25 1.70 -4.05
CA LYS A 201 37.08 2.85 -3.63
C LYS A 201 37.93 2.55 -2.39
N ILE A 202 37.37 1.83 -1.42
CA ILE A 202 38.12 1.41 -0.21
C ILE A 202 39.24 0.44 -0.62
N LEU A 203 38.94 -0.58 -1.42
CA LEU A 203 39.94 -1.58 -1.84
C LEU A 203 41.04 -0.95 -2.70
N ASP A 204 40.70 -0.02 -3.59
CA ASP A 204 41.66 0.73 -4.40
C ASP A 204 42.60 1.58 -3.52
N GLY A 205 42.06 2.18 -2.45
CA GLY A 205 42.84 2.97 -1.48
C GLY A 205 43.75 2.14 -0.56
N LEU A 206 43.52 0.83 -0.45
CA LEU A 206 44.30 -0.07 0.43
C LEU A 206 45.60 -0.58 -0.20
N ASN A 207 45.90 -0.23 -1.46
CA ASN A 207 47.12 -0.64 -2.17
C ASN A 207 47.42 -2.15 -2.04
N LEU A 208 46.41 -2.98 -2.30
CA LEU A 208 46.49 -4.43 -2.15
C LEU A 208 47.58 -5.05 -3.04
N THR A 209 48.26 -6.08 -2.55
CA THR A 209 49.20 -6.87 -3.37
C THR A 209 48.44 -7.67 -4.43
N PRO A 210 49.11 -8.13 -5.51
CA PRO A 210 48.47 -8.95 -6.54
C PRO A 210 47.77 -10.20 -5.97
N ASP A 211 48.40 -10.85 -5.00
CA ASP A 211 47.85 -12.04 -4.34
C ASP A 211 46.61 -11.69 -3.50
N GLN A 212 46.59 -10.54 -2.83
CA GLN A 212 45.43 -10.06 -2.06
C GLN A 212 44.26 -9.67 -2.97
N GLN A 213 44.53 -9.05 -4.13
CA GLN A 213 43.50 -8.68 -5.11
C GLN A 213 42.78 -9.92 -5.67
N GLN A 214 43.47 -11.04 -5.84
CA GLN A 214 42.85 -12.29 -6.32
C GLN A 214 41.82 -12.86 -5.33
N LEU A 215 41.96 -12.56 -4.03
CA LEU A 215 41.04 -13.02 -2.99
C LEU A 215 39.77 -12.16 -2.89
N VAL A 216 39.83 -10.89 -3.31
CA VAL A 216 38.71 -9.93 -3.24
C VAL A 216 37.40 -10.45 -3.86
N PRO A 217 37.37 -10.96 -5.12
CA PRO A 217 36.13 -11.42 -5.75
C PRO A 217 35.54 -12.66 -5.07
N GLN A 218 36.28 -13.36 -4.22
CA GLN A 218 35.79 -14.50 -3.45
C GLN A 218 35.27 -14.06 -2.07
N LEU A 219 36.02 -13.21 -1.37
CA LEU A 219 35.73 -12.79 0.01
C LEU A 219 34.61 -11.75 0.09
N VAL A 220 34.61 -10.75 -0.79
CA VAL A 220 33.62 -9.66 -0.70
C VAL A 220 32.20 -10.19 -0.93
N PRO A 221 31.92 -10.99 -1.98
CA PRO A 221 30.57 -11.53 -2.17
C PRO A 221 30.15 -12.53 -1.10
N SER A 222 31.09 -13.28 -0.50
CA SER A 222 30.74 -14.24 0.56
C SER A 222 30.32 -13.54 1.85
N VAL A 223 31.06 -12.50 2.26
CA VAL A 223 30.74 -11.68 3.44
C VAL A 223 29.44 -10.91 3.23
N LEU A 224 29.23 -10.30 2.07
CA LEU A 224 27.99 -9.57 1.77
C LEU A 224 26.77 -10.49 1.74
N ARG A 225 26.90 -11.72 1.22
CA ARG A 225 25.82 -12.72 1.28
C ARG A 225 25.53 -13.18 2.70
N ALA A 226 26.56 -13.38 3.52
CA ALA A 226 26.39 -13.73 4.93
C ALA A 226 25.55 -12.66 5.67
N LEU A 227 25.88 -11.38 5.47
CA LEU A 227 25.12 -10.25 6.00
C LEU A 227 23.66 -10.22 5.49
N ALA A 228 23.44 -10.44 4.19
CA ALA A 228 22.11 -10.43 3.59
C ALA A 228 21.21 -11.58 4.07
N SER A 229 21.80 -12.74 4.40
CA SER A 229 21.08 -13.93 4.88
C SER A 229 20.67 -13.87 6.36
N GLY A 230 20.91 -12.76 7.06
CA GLY A 230 20.50 -12.57 8.46
C GLY A 230 21.25 -13.42 9.48
N HIS A 231 22.37 -14.06 9.10
CA HIS A 231 23.24 -14.76 10.04
C HIS A 231 24.14 -13.76 10.77
N ASN A 232 23.60 -13.16 11.84
CA ASN A 232 24.44 -12.77 12.97
C ASN A 232 24.94 -14.07 13.62
N ALA A 233 26.08 -14.57 13.17
CA ALA A 233 26.91 -15.43 14.00
C ALA A 233 27.59 -14.50 15.02
N ALA A 234 26.96 -14.38 16.19
CA ALA A 234 27.67 -14.09 17.43
C ALA A 234 28.24 -15.40 17.97
#